data_AF-A0A1G3W668-F1
#
_entry.id   AF-A0A1G3W668-F1
#
_cell.length_a   1.000
_cell.length_b   1.000
_cell.length_c   1.000
_cell.angle_alpha   90.00
_cell.angle_beta   90.00
_cell.angle_gamma   90.00
#
_symmetry.space_group_name_H-M   'P 1'
#
loop_
_entity.id
_entity.type
_entity.pdbx_description
1 polymer ?
#
loop_
_entity_poly.entity_id
_entity_poly.type
_entity_poly.pdbx_seq_one_letter_code
_entity_poly.pdbx_strand_id
1 'polypeptide(L)'
;MTRSKSDFFTNGSPDPPAQEEKAAAGVSPKSPKSSGEAAELRQKLEEKTKEAEENYARLLRLAADMENLKKRQERERAELLHFANENLVKELLPVVDNLERALDHGRQLEAPKALLEGIEMVHHAFIKALDRFGVTAHDSLGRQ
;
A
#
# COMPACT_ATOMS: atom_id res chain seq x y z
N MET A 1 -13.04 -45.48 36.50
CA MET A 1 -13.56 -44.31 37.23
C MET A 1 -13.26 -43.06 36.43
N THR A 2 -14.20 -42.10 36.48
CA THR A 2 -14.11 -40.67 36.10
C THR A 2 -14.00 -40.26 34.63
N ARG A 3 -15.14 -39.68 34.20
CA ARG A 3 -15.46 -38.81 33.06
C ARG A 3 -14.58 -37.55 32.96
N SER A 4 -14.28 -37.14 31.72
CA SER A 4 -14.15 -35.77 31.17
C SER A 4 -13.35 -35.94 29.87
N LYS A 5 -13.63 -35.31 28.73
CA LYS A 5 -14.24 -34.00 28.46
C LYS A 5 -14.48 -33.95 26.94
N SER A 6 -15.55 -33.29 26.49
CA SER A 6 -15.64 -32.34 25.35
C SER A 6 -14.76 -32.60 24.11
N ASP A 7 -15.18 -32.54 22.86
CA ASP A 7 -16.35 -32.06 22.15
C ASP A 7 -16.17 -32.58 20.70
N PHE A 8 -17.05 -32.18 19.79
CA PHE A 8 -16.86 -32.25 18.34
C PHE A 8 -17.14 -33.62 17.71
N PHE A 9 -18.34 -33.80 17.17
CA PHE A 9 -18.60 -34.09 15.75
C PHE A 9 -20.10 -34.32 15.54
N THR A 10 -20.68 -33.56 14.59
CA THR A 10 -21.74 -33.97 13.64
C THR A 10 -23.00 -34.68 14.17
N ASN A 11 -24.19 -34.19 13.81
CA ASN A 11 -24.84 -34.44 12.53
C ASN A 11 -26.36 -34.21 12.63
N GLY A 12 -26.99 -33.83 11.51
CA GLY A 12 -28.31 -34.34 11.11
C GLY A 12 -29.55 -33.59 11.60
N SER A 13 -30.15 -32.81 10.69
CA SER A 13 -31.62 -32.64 10.64
C SER A 13 -32.30 -34.01 10.51
N PRO A 14 -33.54 -34.18 11.03
CA PRO A 14 -34.72 -33.94 10.18
C PRO A 14 -35.96 -33.39 10.92
N ASP A 15 -36.80 -32.63 10.22
CA ASP A 15 -38.14 -32.17 10.62
C ASP A 15 -39.20 -33.32 10.62
N PRO A 16 -40.51 -33.09 10.90
CA PRO A 16 -41.23 -32.61 12.11
C PRO A 16 -42.37 -33.62 12.50
N PRO A 17 -43.34 -33.35 13.43
CA PRO A 17 -44.58 -32.62 13.08
C PRO A 17 -45.31 -31.83 14.23
N ALA A 18 -46.27 -30.96 13.82
CA ALA A 18 -47.57 -30.55 14.43
C ALA A 18 -47.77 -30.55 15.98
N GLN A 19 -48.40 -29.60 16.70
CA GLN A 19 -49.47 -28.61 16.44
C GLN A 19 -49.70 -27.73 17.71
N GLU A 20 -50.18 -26.49 17.52
CA GLU A 20 -51.05 -25.62 18.37
C GLU A 20 -50.59 -25.23 19.82
N GLU A 21 -50.74 -23.99 20.34
CA GLU A 21 -51.90 -23.11 20.34
C GLU A 21 -51.57 -21.63 20.74
N LYS A 22 -52.20 -20.68 20.03
CA LYS A 22 -52.62 -19.28 20.32
C LYS A 22 -51.91 -18.38 21.36
N ALA A 23 -51.58 -17.17 20.90
CA ALA A 23 -51.97 -15.91 21.57
C ALA A 23 -52.06 -14.75 20.57
N ALA A 24 -53.23 -14.11 20.54
CA ALA A 24 -53.54 -12.97 19.70
C ALA A 24 -52.88 -11.68 20.23
N ALA A 25 -52.17 -10.97 19.36
CA ALA A 25 -51.92 -9.54 19.49
C ALA A 25 -52.12 -8.92 18.11
N GLY A 26 -53.19 -8.14 17.98
CA GLY A 26 -53.65 -7.58 16.72
C GLY A 26 -52.65 -6.59 16.13
N VAL A 27 -52.17 -6.91 14.93
CA VAL A 27 -51.75 -5.91 13.96
C VAL A 27 -52.68 -6.09 12.76
N SER A 28 -53.69 -5.23 12.68
CA SER A 28 -54.51 -5.10 11.48
C SER A 28 -53.59 -4.82 10.29
N PRO A 29 -53.61 -5.62 9.21
CA PRO A 29 -53.01 -5.18 7.96
C PRO A 29 -53.92 -4.07 7.44
N LYS A 30 -53.46 -2.81 7.54
CA LYS A 30 -54.08 -1.69 6.84
C LYS A 30 -54.00 -2.02 5.35
N SER A 31 -55.09 -2.59 4.84
CA SER A 31 -55.37 -2.72 3.41
C SER A 31 -55.20 -1.33 2.79
N PRO A 32 -54.56 -1.19 1.62
CA PRO A 32 -54.36 0.11 1.01
C PRO A 32 -55.73 0.72 0.71
N LYS A 33 -56.12 1.76 1.46
CA LYS A 33 -57.30 2.55 1.16
C LYS A 33 -56.89 3.56 0.08
N SER A 34 -57.56 3.47 -1.06
CA SER A 34 -57.38 4.26 -2.29
C SER A 34 -56.17 3.87 -3.15
N SER A 35 -56.41 3.72 -4.46
CA SER A 35 -55.34 3.48 -5.45
C SER A 35 -54.40 4.69 -5.61
N GLY A 36 -54.76 5.86 -5.04
CA GLY A 36 -53.95 7.07 -5.03
C GLY A 36 -52.74 6.98 -4.09
N GLU A 37 -52.94 6.60 -2.82
CA GLU A 37 -51.84 6.45 -1.86
C GLU A 37 -50.85 5.35 -2.28
N ALA A 38 -51.34 4.25 -2.86
CA ALA A 38 -50.50 3.20 -3.40
C ALA A 38 -49.69 3.63 -4.63
N ALA A 39 -50.21 4.57 -5.44
CA ALA A 39 -49.49 5.14 -6.57
C ALA A 39 -48.40 6.14 -6.11
N GLU A 40 -48.71 7.00 -5.14
CA GLU A 40 -47.73 7.94 -4.55
C GLU A 40 -46.57 7.22 -3.86
N LEU A 41 -46.85 6.12 -3.14
CA LEU A 41 -45.81 5.31 -2.50
C LEU A 41 -44.92 4.61 -3.53
N ARG A 42 -45.48 4.13 -4.65
CA ARG A 42 -44.69 3.56 -5.76
C ARG A 42 -43.81 4.60 -6.42
N GLN A 43 -44.33 5.82 -6.62
CA GLN A 43 -43.58 6.92 -7.22
C GLN A 43 -42.41 7.35 -6.32
N LYS A 44 -42.65 7.48 -5.01
CA LYS A 44 -41.58 7.74 -4.02
C LYS A 44 -40.54 6.62 -3.95
N LEU A 45 -40.97 5.35 -4.09
CA LEU A 45 -40.05 4.23 -4.15
C LEU A 45 -39.18 4.31 -5.41
N GLU A 46 -39.76 4.58 -6.58
CA GLU A 46 -39.00 4.76 -7.83
C GLU A 46 -38.01 5.94 -7.78
N GLU A 47 -38.40 7.06 -7.17
CA GLU A 47 -37.50 8.20 -6.95
C GLU A 47 -36.34 7.81 -6.03
N LYS A 48 -36.63 7.14 -4.91
CA LYS A 48 -35.60 6.71 -3.96
C LYS A 48 -34.68 5.63 -4.53
N THR A 49 -35.18 4.73 -5.36
CA THR A 49 -34.34 3.75 -6.06
C THR A 49 -33.42 4.43 -7.07
N LYS A 50 -33.92 5.42 -7.81
CA LYS A 50 -33.07 6.21 -8.72
C LYS A 50 -32.00 6.99 -7.97
N GLU A 51 -32.35 7.67 -6.88
CA GLU A 51 -31.37 8.36 -6.03
C GLU A 51 -30.32 7.39 -5.48
N ALA A 52 -30.71 6.17 -5.08
CA ALA A 52 -29.79 5.15 -4.61
C ALA A 52 -28.85 4.66 -5.71
N GLU A 53 -29.35 4.43 -6.93
CA GLU A 53 -28.55 4.04 -8.09
C GLU A 53 -27.56 5.14 -8.49
N GLU A 54 -28.00 6.41 -8.51
CA GLU A 54 -27.13 7.56 -8.80
C GLU A 54 -26.01 7.71 -7.74
N ASN A 55 -26.35 7.56 -6.46
CA ASN A 55 -25.37 7.60 -5.38
C ASN A 55 -24.40 6.43 -5.46
N TYR A 56 -24.87 5.23 -5.79
CA TYR A 56 -24.02 4.06 -5.98
C TYR A 56 -23.05 4.27 -7.15
N ALA A 57 -23.53 4.81 -8.27
CA ALA A 57 -22.68 5.16 -9.41
C ALA A 57 -21.60 6.20 -9.04
N ARG A 58 -21.96 7.23 -8.23
CA ARG A 58 -20.99 8.21 -7.70
C ARG A 58 -19.97 7.56 -6.79
N LEU A 59 -20.38 6.68 -5.89
CA LEU A 59 -19.48 5.95 -4.99
C LEU A 59 -18.51 5.06 -5.77
N LEU A 60 -19.00 4.37 -6.81
CA LEU A 60 -18.16 3.51 -7.65
C LEU A 60 -17.09 4.33 -8.38
N ARG A 61 -17.46 5.51 -8.90
CA ARG A 61 -16.51 6.44 -9.51
C ARG A 61 -15.49 6.96 -8.51
N LEU A 62 -15.93 7.38 -7.33
CA LEU A 62 -15.03 7.85 -6.27
C LEU A 62 -14.08 6.76 -5.81
N ALA A 63 -14.54 5.51 -5.72
CA ALA A 63 -13.71 4.36 -5.38
C ALA A 63 -12.61 4.14 -6.45
N ALA A 64 -12.98 4.22 -7.74
CA ALA A 64 -12.02 4.14 -8.84
C ALA A 64 -11.01 5.31 -8.82
N ASP A 65 -11.47 6.54 -8.55
CA ASP A 65 -10.60 7.71 -8.43
C ASP A 65 -9.62 7.55 -7.26
N MET A 66 -10.09 7.02 -6.13
CA MET A 66 -9.23 6.71 -4.97
C MET A 66 -8.19 5.64 -5.27
N GLU A 67 -8.55 4.59 -6.00
CA GLU A 67 -7.61 3.53 -6.41
C GLU A 67 -6.54 4.08 -7.35
N ASN A 68 -6.93 4.91 -8.32
CA ASN A 68 -6.00 5.61 -9.20
C ASN A 68 -5.06 6.55 -8.41
N LEU A 69 -5.58 7.26 -7.42
CA LEU A 69 -4.79 8.13 -6.54
C LEU A 69 -3.79 7.34 -5.71
N LYS A 70 -4.19 6.21 -5.11
CA LYS A 70 -3.27 5.33 -4.37
C LYS A 70 -2.13 4.84 -5.25
N LYS A 71 -2.45 4.33 -6.44
CA LYS A 71 -1.45 3.85 -7.41
C LYS A 71 -0.49 4.96 -7.85
N ARG A 72 -1.00 6.18 -8.04
CA ARG A 72 -0.17 7.35 -8.35
C ARG A 72 0.74 7.72 -7.18
N GLN A 73 0.19 7.79 -5.97
CA GLN A 73 0.96 8.12 -4.77
C GLN A 73 2.06 7.08 -4.47
N GLU A 74 1.80 5.79 -4.72
CA GLU A 74 2.81 4.75 -4.57
C GLU A 74 4.00 4.96 -5.51
N ARG A 75 3.73 5.33 -6.77
CA ARG A 75 4.78 5.67 -7.74
C ARG A 75 5.56 6.92 -7.32
N GLU A 76 4.86 7.99 -6.97
CA GLU A 76 5.51 9.24 -6.52
C GLU A 76 6.34 9.02 -5.25
N ARG A 77 5.87 8.19 -4.30
CA ARG A 77 6.66 7.82 -3.11
C ARG A 77 7.90 7.03 -3.49
N ALA A 78 7.79 6.07 -4.41
CA ALA A 78 8.95 5.30 -4.87
C ALA A 78 9.98 6.20 -5.56
N GLU A 79 9.54 7.13 -6.41
CA GLU A 79 10.39 8.13 -7.06
C GLU A 79 11.07 9.04 -6.03
N LEU A 80 10.33 9.56 -5.05
CA LEU A 80 10.89 10.38 -3.98
C LEU A 80 11.96 9.64 -3.18
N LEU A 81 11.75 8.35 -2.88
CA LEU A 81 12.77 7.53 -2.20
C LEU A 81 14.02 7.34 -3.06
N HIS A 82 13.87 7.17 -4.36
CA HIS A 82 15.01 7.09 -5.29
C HIS A 82 15.79 8.42 -5.36
N PHE A 83 15.09 9.55 -5.50
CA PHE A 83 15.71 10.87 -5.62
C PHE A 83 16.18 11.45 -4.27
N ALA A 84 15.67 10.97 -3.13
CA ALA A 84 16.10 11.44 -1.80
C ALA A 84 17.60 11.22 -1.56
N ASN A 85 18.15 10.11 -2.06
CA ASN A 85 19.57 9.79 -1.93
C ASN A 85 20.44 10.53 -2.96
N GLU A 86 19.86 11.05 -4.03
CA GLU A 86 20.59 11.71 -5.12
C GLU A 86 21.37 12.92 -4.62
N ASN A 87 20.72 13.80 -3.85
CA ASN A 87 21.36 15.01 -3.33
C ASN A 87 22.50 14.67 -2.35
N LEU A 88 22.28 13.68 -1.48
CA LEU A 88 23.31 13.22 -0.54
C LEU A 88 24.53 12.67 -1.28
N VAL A 89 24.31 11.84 -2.30
CA VAL A 89 25.40 11.28 -3.11
C VAL A 89 26.15 12.39 -3.84
N LYS A 90 25.44 13.37 -4.43
CA LYS A 90 26.07 14.53 -5.10
C LYS A 90 26.99 15.33 -4.18
N GLU A 91 26.60 15.54 -2.92
CA GLU A 91 27.44 16.23 -1.94
C GLU A 91 28.65 15.38 -1.49
N LEU A 92 28.54 14.06 -1.56
CA LEU A 92 29.61 13.14 -1.19
C LEU A 92 30.64 12.92 -2.31
N LEU A 93 30.27 13.06 -3.58
CA LEU A 93 31.19 12.94 -4.72
C LEU A 93 32.50 13.76 -4.57
N PRO A 94 32.49 15.06 -4.22
CA PRO A 94 33.73 15.82 -4.07
C PRO A 94 34.63 15.28 -2.94
N VAL A 95 34.08 14.57 -1.95
CA VAL A 95 34.88 13.91 -0.90
C VAL A 95 35.66 12.74 -1.50
N VAL A 96 35.03 11.95 -2.37
CA VAL A 96 35.70 10.85 -3.09
C VAL A 96 36.79 11.40 -4.01
N ASP A 97 36.50 12.44 -4.79
CA ASP A 97 37.49 13.08 -5.68
C ASP A 97 38.70 13.61 -4.89
N ASN A 98 38.45 14.17 -3.68
CA ASN A 98 39.52 14.63 -2.79
C ASN A 98 40.35 13.47 -2.23
N LEU A 99 39.74 12.32 -1.92
CA LEU A 99 40.45 11.13 -1.47
C LEU A 99 41.36 10.58 -2.59
N GLU A 100 40.86 10.54 -3.82
CA GLU A 100 41.65 10.15 -5.00
C GLU A 100 42.83 11.10 -5.21
N ARG A 101 42.58 12.43 -5.15
CA ARG A 101 43.66 13.43 -5.24
C ARG A 101 44.69 13.28 -4.11
N ALA A 102 44.25 12.95 -2.90
CA ALA A 102 45.15 12.72 -1.77
C ALA A 102 46.01 11.46 -1.96
N LEU A 103 45.45 10.38 -2.52
CA LEU A 103 46.19 9.18 -2.89
C LEU A 103 47.25 9.49 -3.96
N ASP A 104 46.89 10.23 -5.00
CA ASP A 104 47.80 10.59 -6.08
C ASP A 104 48.95 11.48 -5.60
N HIS A 105 48.66 12.50 -4.79
CA HIS A 105 49.70 13.33 -4.17
C HIS A 105 50.55 12.56 -3.16
N GLY A 106 49.96 11.66 -2.38
CA GLY A 106 50.71 10.82 -1.44
C GLY A 106 51.67 9.87 -2.15
N ARG A 107 51.29 9.34 -3.33
CA ARG A 107 52.17 8.54 -4.20
C ARG A 107 53.32 9.38 -4.76
N GLN A 108 53.07 10.62 -5.15
CA GLN A 108 54.09 11.55 -5.68
C GLN A 108 55.08 12.03 -4.62
N LEU A 109 54.64 12.21 -3.37
CA LEU A 109 55.44 12.72 -2.26
C LEU A 109 56.11 11.61 -1.42
N GLU A 110 56.07 10.36 -1.88
CA GLU A 110 56.55 9.17 -1.14
C GLU A 110 56.04 9.10 0.31
N ALA A 111 54.75 9.35 0.50
CA ALA A 111 54.10 9.23 1.80
C ALA A 111 54.25 7.79 2.36
N PRO A 112 54.17 7.61 3.70
CA PRO A 112 54.32 6.29 4.31
C PRO A 112 53.35 5.26 3.68
N LYS A 113 53.88 4.11 3.25
CA LYS A 113 53.07 3.06 2.58
C LYS A 113 51.82 2.65 3.36
N ALA A 114 51.95 2.52 4.69
CA ALA A 114 50.82 2.18 5.57
C ALA A 114 49.69 3.22 5.54
N LEU A 115 50.02 4.51 5.32
CA LEU A 115 49.03 5.58 5.19
C LEU A 115 48.31 5.50 3.84
N LEU A 116 49.06 5.27 2.76
CA LEU A 116 48.49 5.10 1.41
C LEU A 116 47.55 3.90 1.34
N GLU A 117 47.97 2.77 1.90
CA GLU A 117 47.16 1.55 1.96
C GLU A 117 45.88 1.77 2.79
N GLY A 118 45.97 2.48 3.92
CA GLY A 118 44.80 2.83 4.73
C GLY A 118 43.80 3.71 4.00
N ILE A 119 44.26 4.71 3.25
CA ILE A 119 43.39 5.60 2.45
C ILE A 119 42.77 4.82 1.28
N GLU A 120 43.52 3.93 0.63
CA GLU A 120 43.04 3.08 -0.47
C GLU A 120 41.96 2.10 0.00
N MET A 121 42.10 1.53 1.20
CA MET A 121 41.06 0.72 1.83
C MET A 121 39.76 1.51 2.08
N VAL A 122 39.86 2.76 2.54
CA VAL A 122 38.70 3.63 2.78
C VAL A 122 38.01 3.98 1.47
N HIS A 123 38.77 4.36 0.43
CA HIS A 123 38.24 4.61 -0.91
C HIS A 123 37.47 3.39 -1.43
N HIS A 124 38.06 2.21 -1.35
CA HIS A 124 37.43 0.98 -1.82
C HIS A 124 36.15 0.62 -1.02
N ALA A 125 36.16 0.83 0.29
CA ALA A 125 34.97 0.64 1.13
C ALA A 125 33.86 1.64 0.76
N PHE A 126 34.24 2.87 0.42
CA PHE A 126 33.32 3.93 0.01
C PHE A 126 32.64 3.61 -1.32
N ILE A 127 33.42 3.22 -2.35
CA ILE A 127 32.87 2.81 -3.66
C ILE A 127 31.90 1.63 -3.49
N LYS A 128 32.26 0.62 -2.70
CA LYS A 128 31.36 -0.49 -2.37
C LYS A 128 30.08 -0.04 -1.66
N ALA A 129 30.13 1.01 -0.86
CA ALA A 129 28.94 1.56 -0.24
C ALA A 129 28.03 2.22 -1.28
N LEU A 130 28.59 3.01 -2.21
CA LEU A 130 27.84 3.62 -3.32
C LEU A 130 27.17 2.57 -4.22
N ASP A 131 27.88 1.49 -4.55
CA ASP A 131 27.33 0.39 -5.36
C ASP A 131 26.07 -0.22 -4.72
N ARG A 132 26.03 -0.35 -3.39
CA ARG A 132 24.86 -0.86 -2.65
C ARG A 132 23.65 0.08 -2.73
N PHE A 133 23.87 1.38 -2.89
CA PHE A 133 22.82 2.36 -3.10
C PHE A 133 22.43 2.50 -4.59
N GLY A 134 22.95 1.62 -5.46
CA GLY A 134 22.64 1.62 -6.90
C GLY A 134 23.39 2.69 -7.69
N VAL A 135 24.37 3.35 -7.08
CA VAL A 135 25.21 4.35 -7.73
C VAL A 135 26.44 3.63 -8.28
N THR A 136 26.55 3.59 -9.60
CA THR A 136 27.71 3.02 -10.28
C THR A 136 28.57 4.13 -10.86
N ALA A 137 29.89 3.99 -10.73
CA ALA A 137 30.82 4.92 -11.36
C ALA A 137 30.69 4.81 -12.88
N HIS A 138 30.45 5.93 -13.55
CA HIS A 138 30.47 6.00 -15.00
C HIS A 138 31.83 6.54 -15.45
N ASP A 139 32.54 5.75 -16.25
CA ASP A 139 33.85 6.13 -16.77
C ASP A 139 33.67 7.25 -17.82
N SER A 140 33.99 8.47 -17.43
CA SER A 140 33.86 9.68 -18.27
C SER A 140 35.20 10.10 -18.91
N LEU A 141 36.23 9.26 -18.84
CA LEU A 141 37.42 9.39 -19.68
C LEU A 141 36.97 9.22 -21.14
N GLY A 142 36.87 10.35 -21.84
CA GLY A 142 36.27 10.48 -23.17
C GLY A 142 36.68 9.38 -24.16
N ARG A 143 35.79 8.39 -24.33
CA ARG A 143 35.75 7.58 -25.55
C ARG A 143 35.14 8.44 -26.65
N GLN A 144 36.01 9.07 -27.44
CA GLN A 144 35.75 9.25 -28.87
C GLN A 144 35.90 7.90 -29.59
#